data_AF-U3F7G8-F1
#
_entry.id   AF-U3F7G8-F1
#
_cell.length_a   1.000
_cell.length_b   1.000
_cell.length_c   1.000
_cell.angle_alpha   90.00
_cell.angle_beta   90.00
_cell.angle_gamma   90.00
#
_symmetry.space_group_name_H-M   'P 1'
#
loop_
_entity.id
_entity.type
_entity.pdbx_description
1 polymer ?
#
loop_
_entity_poly.entity_id
_entity_poly.type
_entity_poly.pdbx_seq_one_letter_code
_entity_poly.pdbx_strand_id
1 'polypeptide(L)'
;MNLIIPTITITIILSITLTIILPQTHINEIKNKLILIFLISLAPLNSSLNHKELTLSSVPLILTPTENINISFTLDTLPLIFIPVTLFIT
;
A
#
# COMPACT_ATOMS: atom_id res chain seq x y z
N MET A 1 18.53 -5.12 -12.77
CA MET A 1 17.97 -4.61 -11.50
C MET A 1 16.67 -5.33 -11.23
N ASN A 2 16.49 -5.91 -10.04
CA ASN A 2 15.36 -6.79 -9.72
C ASN A 2 14.05 -5.97 -9.56
N LEU A 3 13.40 -5.63 -10.69
CA LEU A 3 12.12 -4.89 -10.75
C LEU A 3 10.95 -5.65 -10.12
N ILE A 4 11.15 -6.91 -9.72
CA ILE A 4 10.11 -7.75 -9.11
C ILE A 4 9.58 -7.14 -7.82
N ILE A 5 10.45 -6.58 -6.96
CA ILE A 5 10.06 -5.97 -5.68
C ILE A 5 9.13 -4.76 -5.89
N PRO A 6 9.52 -3.71 -6.65
CA PRO A 6 8.65 -2.56 -6.87
C PRO A 6 7.33 -2.95 -7.57
N THR A 7 7.36 -3.91 -8.49
CA THR A 7 6.15 -4.41 -9.16
C THR A 7 5.18 -5.05 -8.18
N ILE A 8 5.65 -5.97 -7.32
CA ILE A 8 4.81 -6.62 -6.30
C ILE A 8 4.18 -5.55 -5.38
N THR A 9 4.97 -4.58 -4.92
CA THR A 9 4.47 -3.52 -4.02
C THR A 9 3.42 -2.62 -4.68
N ILE A 10 3.59 -2.28 -5.96
CA ILE A 10 2.60 -1.51 -6.73
C ILE A 10 1.32 -2.32 -6.92
N THR A 11 1.43 -3.62 -7.25
CA THR A 11 0.26 -4.49 -7.41
C THR A 11 -0.55 -4.60 -6.12
N ILE A 12 0.12 -4.65 -4.98
CA ILE A 12 -0.50 -4.69 -3.65
C ILE A 12 -1.25 -3.39 -3.35
N ILE A 13 -0.61 -2.23 -3.56
CA ILE A 13 -1.26 -0.94 -3.35
C ILE A 13 -2.47 -0.80 -4.26
N LEU A 14 -2.36 -1.18 -5.53
CA LEU A 14 -3.47 -1.15 -6.48
C LEU A 14 -4.62 -2.08 -6.07
N SER A 15 -4.31 -3.25 -5.52
CA SER A 15 -5.32 -4.19 -5.02
C SER A 15 -6.07 -3.64 -3.79
N ILE A 16 -5.35 -2.96 -2.89
CA ILE A 16 -5.93 -2.28 -1.72
C ILE A 16 -6.80 -1.09 -2.15
N THR A 17 -6.35 -0.27 -3.09
CA THR A 17 -7.14 0.88 -3.56
C THR A 17 -8.39 0.44 -4.31
N LEU A 18 -8.29 -0.58 -5.17
CA LEU A 18 -9.43 -1.12 -5.91
C LEU A 18 -10.48 -1.72 -4.98
N THR A 19 -10.04 -2.42 -3.93
CA THR A 19 -10.96 -2.90 -2.90
C THR A 19 -11.65 -1.71 -2.25
N ILE A 20 -10.94 -0.73 -1.68
CA ILE A 20 -11.56 0.41 -0.96
C ILE A 20 -12.60 1.17 -1.81
N ILE A 21 -12.33 1.41 -3.09
CA ILE A 21 -13.18 2.22 -3.98
C ILE A 21 -14.55 1.56 -4.27
N LEU A 22 -14.66 0.23 -4.23
CA LEU A 22 -15.92 -0.46 -4.53
C LEU A 22 -16.93 -0.26 -3.37
N PRO A 23 -18.03 0.50 -3.57
CA PRO A 23 -19.02 0.76 -2.53
C PRO A 23 -19.81 -0.52 -2.24
N GLN A 24 -20.03 -0.81 -0.96
CA GLN A 24 -20.76 -2.01 -0.54
C GLN A 24 -21.94 -1.63 0.35
N THR A 25 -23.07 -2.26 0.06
CA THR A 25 -24.37 -2.03 0.72
C THR A 25 -24.58 -2.93 1.94
N HIS A 26 -23.71 -3.94 2.16
CA HIS A 26 -23.91 -4.97 3.18
C HIS A 26 -22.72 -5.13 4.13
N ILE A 27 -22.98 -5.03 5.44
CA ILE A 27 -21.95 -5.05 6.52
C ILE A 27 -21.11 -6.33 6.55
N ASN A 28 -21.70 -7.49 6.24
CA ASN A 28 -20.95 -8.75 6.24
C ASN A 28 -19.87 -8.79 5.16
N GLU A 29 -20.03 -8.05 4.07
CA GLU A 29 -19.00 -8.00 3.02
C GLU A 29 -17.83 -7.11 3.41
N ILE A 30 -18.06 -6.10 4.25
CA ILE A 30 -17.01 -5.21 4.77
C ILE A 30 -16.01 -6.01 5.60
N LYS A 31 -16.47 -6.89 6.50
CA LYS A 31 -15.60 -7.75 7.32
C LYS A 31 -14.71 -8.65 6.46
N ASN A 32 -15.30 -9.31 5.46
CA ASN A 32 -14.56 -10.20 4.57
C ASN A 32 -13.49 -9.45 3.76
N LYS A 33 -13.80 -8.22 3.36
CA LYS A 33 -12.88 -7.35 2.64
C LYS A 33 -11.76 -6.81 3.52
N LEU A 34 -12.02 -6.49 4.79
CA LEU A 34 -10.97 -6.13 5.75
C LEU A 34 -9.99 -7.30 5.95
N ILE A 35 -10.51 -8.53 6.10
CA ILE A 35 -9.67 -9.74 6.16
C ILE A 35 -8.86 -9.92 4.87
N LEU A 36 -9.45 -9.67 3.70
CA LEU A 36 -8.74 -9.75 2.42
C LEU A 36 -7.63 -8.70 2.31
N ILE A 37 -7.89 -7.45 2.70
CA ILE A 37 -6.91 -6.35 2.71
C ILE A 37 -5.79 -6.67 3.71
N PHE A 38 -6.11 -7.23 4.88
CA PHE A 38 -5.12 -7.73 5.84
C PHE A 38 -4.20 -8.77 5.21
N LEU A 39 -4.74 -9.81 4.55
CA LEU A 39 -3.94 -10.86 3.90
C LEU A 39 -3.02 -10.30 2.81
N ILE A 40 -3.53 -9.36 2.01
CA ILE A 40 -2.76 -8.69 0.95
C ILE A 40 -1.62 -7.83 1.55
N SER A 41 -1.86 -7.18 2.69
CA SER A 41 -0.87 -6.33 3.37
C SER A 41 0.32 -7.08 3.98
N LEU A 42 0.26 -8.41 4.13
CA LEU A 42 1.36 -9.23 4.62
C LEU A 42 2.40 -9.56 3.53
N ALA A 43 2.04 -9.49 2.25
CA ALA A 43 2.94 -9.80 1.14
C ALA A 43 4.23 -8.93 1.06
N PRO A 44 4.18 -7.60 1.25
CA PRO A 44 5.37 -6.76 1.22
C PRO A 44 6.20 -6.88 2.52
N LEU A 45 5.60 -7.37 3.63
CA LEU A 45 6.32 -7.69 4.86
C LEU A 45 7.45 -8.69 4.60
N ASN A 46 7.18 -9.69 3.76
CA ASN A 46 8.14 -10.74 3.41
C ASN A 46 9.23 -10.24 2.45
N SER A 47 8.96 -9.20 1.63
CA SER A 47 9.97 -8.66 0.71
C SER A 47 10.94 -7.68 1.39
N SER A 48 10.55 -7.10 2.53
CA SER A 48 11.35 -6.13 3.30
C SER A 48 12.53 -6.74 4.06
N LEU A 49 12.60 -8.07 4.21
CA LEU A 49 13.74 -8.75 4.89
C LEU A 49 15.12 -8.38 4.31
N ASN A 50 15.18 -7.89 3.07
CA ASN A 50 16.41 -7.45 2.41
C ASN A 50 16.75 -5.95 2.58
N HIS A 51 16.19 -5.26 3.59
CA HIS A 51 16.55 -3.90 4.00
C HIS A 51 16.53 -2.84 2.88
N LYS A 52 15.60 -2.99 1.92
CA LYS A 52 15.39 -1.99 0.88
C LYS A 52 14.17 -1.17 1.23
N GLU A 53 14.41 0.02 1.77
CA GLU A 53 13.41 1.08 1.84
C GLU A 53 12.89 1.34 0.43
N LEU A 54 11.57 1.34 0.28
CA LEU A 54 10.93 1.53 -1.02
C LEU A 54 10.10 2.81 -0.99
N THR A 55 10.55 3.81 -1.73
CA THR A 55 9.82 5.07 -1.92
C THR A 55 9.03 5.01 -3.22
N LEU A 56 7.71 5.13 -3.14
CA LEU A 56 6.82 5.25 -4.29
C LEU A 56 6.33 6.68 -4.38
N SER A 57 6.65 7.38 -5.47
CA SER A 57 6.17 8.74 -5.74
C SER A 57 5.18 8.73 -6.90
N SER A 58 4.09 9.49 -6.75
CA SER A 58 3.19 9.81 -7.86
C SER A 58 3.90 10.70 -8.88
N VAL A 59 3.31 10.79 -10.07
CA VAL A 59 3.57 11.90 -10.99
C VAL A 59 3.23 13.22 -10.25
N PRO A 60 3.95 14.33 -10.51
CA PRO A 60 3.64 15.63 -9.91
C PRO A 60 2.15 15.97 -10.04
N LEU A 61 1.52 16.21 -8.89
CA LEU A 61 0.10 16.56 -8.82
C LEU A 61 -0.08 18.05 -9.12
N ILE A 62 0.83 18.88 -8.62
CA ILE A 62 0.84 20.33 -8.86
C ILE A 62 2.25 20.72 -9.29
N LEU A 63 2.34 21.33 -10.47
CA LEU A 63 3.58 21.88 -11.00
C LEU A 63 3.66 23.35 -10.57
N THR A 64 4.67 23.70 -9.79
CA THR A 64 4.97 25.10 -9.46
C THR A 64 6.34 25.49 -10.03
N PRO A 65 6.67 26.79 -10.13
CA PRO A 65 7.91 27.26 -10.76
C PRO A 65 9.19 26.74 -10.10
N THR A 66 9.15 26.45 -8.80
CA THR A 66 10.34 26.09 -8.02
C THR A 66 10.26 24.70 -7.38
N GLU A 67 9.07 24.14 -7.18
CA GLU A 67 8.92 22.82 -6.57
C GLU A 67 7.67 22.08 -7.08
N ASN A 68 7.84 20.82 -7.44
CA ASN A 68 6.72 19.96 -7.81
C ASN A 68 6.13 19.33 -6.55
N ILE A 69 4.82 19.39 -6.41
CA ILE A 69 4.11 18.76 -5.29
C ILE A 69 3.69 17.36 -5.73
N ASN A 70 4.24 16.34 -5.07
CA ASN A 70 4.03 14.93 -5.38
C ASN A 70 3.41 14.24 -4.16
N ILE A 71 2.60 13.21 -4.38
CA ILE A 71 2.23 12.30 -3.29
C ILE A 71 3.28 11.20 -3.25
N SER A 72 3.93 11.00 -2.11
CA SER A 72 4.91 9.92 -1.95
C SER A 72 4.62 9.07 -0.72
N PHE A 73 4.89 7.78 -0.85
CA PHE A 73 4.77 6.78 0.20
C PHE A 73 6.15 6.14 0.40
N THR A 74 6.68 6.25 1.61
CA THR A 74 7.89 5.53 2.00
C THR A 74 7.48 4.26 2.75
N LEU A 75 7.82 3.09 2.21
CA LEU A 75 7.58 1.79 2.82
C LEU A 75 8.81 1.37 3.61
N ASP A 76 9.05 2.08 4.71
CA ASP A 76 10.09 1.73 5.67
C ASP A 76 9.56 0.63 6.61
N THR A 77 10.40 0.17 7.54
CA THR A 77 10.04 -0.89 8.48
C THR A 77 8.79 -0.54 9.30
N LEU A 78 8.65 0.73 9.69
CA LEU A 78 7.55 1.19 10.53
C LEU A 78 6.18 1.16 9.81
N PRO A 79 5.97 1.81 8.64
CA PRO A 79 4.70 1.72 7.91
C PRO A 79 4.33 0.28 7.53
N LEU A 80 5.34 -0.52 7.15
CA LEU A 80 5.14 -1.88 6.69
C LEU A 80 4.60 -2.81 7.79
N ILE A 81 5.02 -2.61 9.04
CA ILE A 81 4.51 -3.35 10.21
C ILE A 81 3.18 -2.75 10.69
N PHE A 82 3.04 -1.42 10.66
CA PHE A 82 1.87 -0.75 11.22
C PHE A 82 0.57 -1.03 10.43
N ILE A 83 0.64 -1.10 9.10
CA ILE A 83 -0.52 -1.38 8.24
C ILE A 83 -1.20 -2.72 8.57
N PRO A 84 -0.49 -3.88 8.56
CA PRO A 84 -1.14 -5.16 8.88
C PRO A 84 -1.63 -5.22 10.33
N VAL A 85 -0.95 -4.57 11.29
CA VAL A 85 -1.38 -4.54 12.70
C VAL A 85 -2.69 -3.78 12.87
N THR A 86 -2.82 -2.62 12.21
CA THR A 86 -4.06 -1.83 12.28
C THR A 86 -5.23 -2.57 11.64
N LEU A 87 -5.03 -3.16 10.47
CA LEU A 87 -6.05 -3.96 9.77
C LEU A 87 -6.47 -5.24 10.53
N PHE A 88 -5.59 -5.77 11.38
CA PHE A 88 -5.90 -6.95 12.20
C PHE A 88 -6.80 -6.62 13.40
N ILE A 89 -6.69 -5.41 13.95
CA ILE A 89 -7.44 -4.98 15.13
C ILE A 89 -8.84 -4.45 14.77
N THR A 90 -9.01 -3.91 13.55
CA THR A 90 -10.29 -3.40 13.02
C THR A 90 -11.22 -4.50 12.55
#